data_AF-A0A7C3MMQ3-F1
#
_entry.id   AF-A0A7C3MMQ3-F1
#
_cell.length_a   1.000
_cell.length_b   1.000
_cell.length_c   1.000
_cell.angle_alpha   90.00
_cell.angle_beta   90.00
_cell.angle_gamma   90.00
#
_symmetry.space_group_name_H-M   'P 1'
#
loop_
_entity.id
_entity.type
_entity.pdbx_description
1 polymer ?
#
loop_
_entity_poly.entity_id
_entity_poly.type
_entity_poly.pdbx_seq_one_letter_code
_entity_poly.pdbx_strand_id
1 'polypeptide(L)' 'MAQMTGETIRRLARENFDYEIGPEVAEAMAASIGALLAMTDRLPALGLDGIEPPFGYSNLVREAEALAGKAK' A
#
# COMPACT_ATOMS: atom_id res chain seq x y z
N MET A 1 -13.33 -11.57 7.84
CA MET A 1 -12.37 -10.96 6.91
C MET A 1 -12.50 -11.67 5.57
N ALA A 2 -12.55 -10.95 4.45
CA ALA A 2 -12.56 -11.58 3.13
C ALA A 2 -11.28 -12.40 2.97
N GLN A 3 -11.40 -13.70 2.75
CA GLN A 3 -10.23 -14.54 2.49
C GLN A 3 -9.69 -14.20 1.10
N MET A 4 -8.44 -13.75 1.03
CA MET A 4 -7.73 -13.68 -0.25
C MET A 4 -7.54 -15.09 -0.79
N THR A 5 -8.02 -15.33 -2.00
CA THR A 5 -7.86 -16.59 -2.73
C THR A 5 -6.65 -16.51 -3.67
N GLY A 6 -6.11 -17.65 -4.10
CA GLY A 6 -5.05 -17.65 -5.12
C GLY A 6 -5.48 -16.96 -6.42
N GLU A 7 -6.75 -17.08 -6.80
CA GLU A 7 -7.32 -16.34 -7.94
C GLU A 7 -7.19 -14.82 -7.78
N THR A 8 -7.52 -14.31 -6.59
CA THR A 8 -7.41 -12.88 -6.26
C THR A 8 -5.96 -12.41 -6.37
N ILE A 9 -5.01 -13.22 -5.89
CA ILE A 9 -3.58 -12.90 -5.98
C ILE A 9 -3.09 -12.87 -7.42
N ARG A 10 -3.48 -13.85 -8.26
CA ARG A 10 -3.11 -13.83 -9.69
C ARG A 10 -3.65 -12.61 -10.41
N ARG A 11 -4.90 -12.22 -10.10
CA ARG A 11 -5.50 -11.02 -10.69
C ARG A 11 -4.73 -9.77 -10.27
N LEU A 12 -4.47 -9.59 -8.98
CA LEU A 12 -3.73 -8.45 -8.46
C LEU A 12 -2.29 -8.36 -9.02
N ALA A 13 -1.62 -9.50 -9.14
CA ALA A 13 -0.26 -9.55 -9.67
C ALA A 13 -0.20 -9.13 -11.14
N ARG A 14 -1.17 -9.57 -11.96
CA ARG A 14 -1.30 -9.15 -13.36
C ARG A 14 -1.66 -7.68 -13.47
N GLU A 15 -2.66 -7.21 -12.73
CA GLU A 15 -3.19 -5.85 -12.86
C GLU A 15 -2.25 -4.77 -12.36
N ASN A 16 -1.50 -5.02 -11.28
CA ASN A 16 -0.66 -4.00 -10.64
C ASN A 16 0.83 -4.10 -11.00
N PHE A 17 1.30 -5.28 -11.41
CA PHE A 17 2.73 -5.56 -11.59
C PHE A 17 3.06 -6.28 -12.90
N ASP A 18 2.06 -6.60 -13.73
CA ASP A 18 2.21 -7.37 -14.98
C ASP A 18 2.92 -8.73 -14.77
N TYR A 19 2.72 -9.33 -13.59
CA TYR A 19 3.29 -10.64 -13.25
C TYR A 19 2.32 -11.77 -13.54
N GLU A 20 2.79 -12.75 -14.33
CA GLU A 20 2.11 -14.03 -14.48
C GLU A 20 2.65 -15.03 -13.47
N ILE A 21 1.84 -15.31 -12.45
CA ILE A 21 2.14 -16.31 -11.42
C ILE A 21 1.26 -17.55 -11.61
N GLY A 22 1.91 -18.71 -11.46
CA GLY A 22 1.28 -20.01 -11.50
C GLY A 22 0.29 -20.22 -10.34
N PRO A 23 -0.69 -21.13 -10.50
CA PRO A 23 -1.72 -21.39 -9.50
C PRO A 23 -1.13 -21.88 -8.16
N GLU A 24 -0.12 -22.74 -8.17
CA GLU A 24 0.54 -23.23 -6.95
C GLU A 24 1.19 -22.11 -6.12
N VAL A 25 1.84 -21.15 -6.78
CA VAL A 25 2.49 -20.00 -6.14
C VAL A 25 1.43 -19.07 -5.58
N ALA A 26 0.35 -18.83 -6.33
CA ALA A 26 -0.73 -17.96 -5.90
C ALA A 26 -1.46 -18.51 -4.67
N GLU A 27 -1.68 -19.82 -4.58
CA GLU A 27 -2.27 -20.45 -3.38
C GLU A 27 -1.33 -20.39 -2.17
N ALA A 28 -0.03 -20.60 -2.36
CA ALA A 28 0.96 -20.42 -1.30
C ALA A 28 1.02 -18.96 -0.80
N MET A 29 0.91 -17.99 -1.71
CA MET A 29 0.82 -16.57 -1.35
C MET A 29 -0.49 -16.26 -0.62
N ALA A 30 -1.62 -16.83 -1.05
CA ALA A 30 -2.91 -16.63 -0.41
C ALA A 30 -2.93 -17.15 1.03
N ALA A 31 -2.29 -18.29 1.27
CA ALA A 31 -2.12 -18.86 2.61
C ALA A 31 -1.21 -18.01 3.52
N SER A 32 -0.26 -17.25 2.96
CA SER A 32 0.72 -16.47 3.74
C SER A 32 0.35 -14.99 3.91
N ILE A 33 -0.44 -14.42 3.00
CA ILE A 33 -0.80 -12.99 3.02
C ILE A 33 -1.60 -12.60 4.27
N GLY A 34 -2.33 -13.54 4.88
CA GLY A 34 -3.10 -13.29 6.09
C GLY A 34 -2.22 -12.81 7.25
N ALA A 35 -1.00 -13.33 7.38
CA ALA A 35 -0.06 -12.88 8.40
C ALA A 35 0.40 -11.43 8.16
N LEU A 36 0.59 -11.03 6.90
CA LEU A 36 0.95 -9.66 6.52
C LEU A 36 -0.20 -8.69 6.76
N LEU A 37 -1.45 -9.09 6.44
CA LEU A 37 -2.64 -8.27 6.69
C LEU A 37 -2.87 -8.05 8.19
N ALA A 38 -2.65 -9.08 9.02
CA ALA A 38 -2.73 -8.95 10.48
C ALA A 38 -1.70 -7.94 11.05
N MET A 39 -0.56 -7.71 10.37
CA MET A 39 0.37 -6.64 10.77
C MET A 39 -0.21 -5.25 10.49
N THR A 40 -1.01 -5.11 9.43
CA THR A 40 -1.66 -3.84 9.06
C THR A 40 -2.83 -3.45 9.96
N ASP A 41 -3.43 -4.42 10.68
CA ASP A 41 -4.49 -4.16 11.67
C ASP A 41 -4.03 -3.23 12.82
N ARG A 42 -2.72 -3.01 12.99
CA ARG A 42 -2.16 -2.07 13.96
C ARG A 42 -2.11 -0.63 13.46
N LEU A 43 -2.28 -0.39 12.16
CA LEU A 43 -2.21 0.95 11.57
C LEU A 43 -3.30 1.90 12.09
N PRO A 44 -4.57 1.49 12.26
CA PRO A 44 -5.60 2.35 12.85
C PRO A 44 -5.25 2.77 14.30
N ALA A 45 -4.54 1.93 15.05
CA ALA A 45 -4.12 2.23 16.42
C ALA A 45 -3.02 3.31 16.50
N LEU A 46 -2.43 3.72 15.36
CA LEU A 46 -1.43 4.78 15.30
C LEU A 46 -2.04 6.19 15.33
N GLY A 47 -3.37 6.32 15.39
CA GLY A 47 -4.03 7.63 15.50
C GLY A 47 -3.78 8.52 14.28
N LEU A 48 -3.75 7.93 13.09
CA LEU A 48 -3.48 8.63 11.82
C LEU A 48 -4.67 9.45 11.29
N ASP A 49 -5.74 9.58 12.09
CA ASP A 49 -6.93 10.34 11.73
C ASP A 49 -6.57 11.82 11.51
N GLY A 50 -6.94 12.37 10.36
CA GLY A 50 -6.63 13.75 9.97
C GLY A 50 -5.20 14.01 9.50
N ILE A 51 -4.33 12.98 9.47
CA ILE A 51 -3.02 13.07 8.86
C ILE A 51 -3.16 12.79 7.37
N GLU A 52 -2.99 13.82 6.53
CA GLU A 52 -2.94 13.63 5.09
C GLU A 52 -1.75 12.74 4.71
N PRO A 53 -1.92 11.73 3.83
CA PRO A 53 -0.81 10.94 3.34
C PRO A 53 0.27 11.86 2.77
N PRO A 54 1.57 11.56 2.98
CA PRO A 54 2.67 12.37 2.44
C PRO A 54 2.70 12.38 0.90
N PHE A 55 1.85 11.58 0.26
CA PHE A 55 1.75 11.45 -1.19
C PHE A 55 0.81 12.52 -1.76
N GLY A 56 1.36 13.70 -2.07
CA GLY A 56 0.60 14.75 -2.75
C GLY A 56 1.46 15.90 -3.27
N TYR A 57 1.11 16.42 -4.46
CA TYR A 57 1.66 17.65 -5.04
C TYR A 57 1.58 18.83 -4.08
N SER A 58 0.55 18.89 -3.22
CA SER A 58 0.37 19.96 -2.23
C SER A 58 1.50 20.03 -1.19
N ASN A 59 1.99 18.90 -0.70
CA ASN A 59 3.12 18.87 0.24
C ASN A 59 4.42 19.28 -0.45
N LEU A 60 4.63 18.83 -1.70
CA LEU A 60 5.78 19.24 -2.51
C LEU A 60 5.74 20.73 -2.84
N VAL A 61 4.56 21.30 -3.12
CA VAL A 61 4.39 22.74 -3.36
C VAL A 61 4.65 23.53 -2.08
N ARG A 62 4.10 23.10 -0.94
CA ARG A 62 4.30 23.76 0.36
C ARG A 62 5.78 23.74 0.78
N GLU A 63 6.48 22.65 0.49
CA GLU A 63 7.93 22.52 0.72
C GLU A 63 8.75 23.38 -0.26
N ALA A 64 8.37 23.42 -1.54
CA ALA A 64 8.99 24.31 -2.52
C ALA A 64 8.81 25.79 -2.17
N GLU A 65 7.64 26.19 -1.68
CA GLU A 65 7.36 27.55 -1.18
C GLU A 65 8.19 27.88 0.06
N ALA A 66 8.32 26.93 1.00
CA ALA A 66 9.15 27.09 2.19
C ALA A 66 10.65 27.24 1.84
N LEU A 67 11.13 26.51 0.83
CA LEU A 67 12.50 26.64 0.32
C LEU A 67 12.73 27.96 -0.42
N ALA A 68 11.77 28.41 -1.24
CA ALA A 68 11.84 29.70 -1.93
C ALA A 68 11.80 30.89 -0.96
N GLY A 69 11.07 30.79 0.15
CA GLY A 69 11.02 31.80 1.20
C GLY A 69 12.31 31.95 2.02
N LYS A 70 13.12 30.89 2.10
CA LYS A 70 14.44 30.89 2.79
C LYS A 70 15.59 31.41 1.92
N ALA A 71 15.35 31.62 0.63
CA ALA A 71 16.35 32.14 -0.33
C ALA A 71 16.33 33.67 -0.45
N LYS A 72 15.62 34.37 0.45
CA LYS A 72 15.64 35.84 0.59
C LYS A 72 16.40 36.27 1.83
#